data_AF-A0A381IF54-F1
#
_entry.id   AF-A0A381IF54-F1
#
_cell.length_a   1.000
_cell.length_b   1.000
_cell.length_c   1.000
_cell.angle_alpha   90.00
_cell.angle_beta   90.00
_cell.angle_gamma   90.00
#
_symmetry.space_group_name_H-M   'P 1'
#
loop_
_entity.id
_entity.type
_entity.pdbx_description
1 polymer ?
#
loop_
_entity_poly.entity_id
_entity_poly.type
_entity_poly.pdbx_seq_one_letter_code
_entity_poly.pdbx_strand_id
1 'polypeptide(L)'
;MADTVILGMPLAQAIGRWGNFINGEAHGGATNLPWGIMVDGVKVHPTFLYESIWDFGIFIVLLLFRKNKKYEGQVIVTYITLYSIGRFL
;
A
#
# COMPACT_ATOMS: atom_id res chain seq x y z
N MET A 1 6.44 -9.53 -19.76
CA MET A 1 7.43 -9.15 -18.72
C MET A 1 6.89 -8.06 -17.79
N ALA A 2 6.37 -6.95 -18.29
CA ALA A 2 5.84 -5.85 -17.47
C ALA A 2 4.73 -6.28 -16.47
N ASP A 3 3.77 -7.10 -16.90
CA ASP A 3 2.70 -7.61 -16.03
C ASP A 3 3.21 -8.46 -14.85
N THR A 4 4.36 -9.12 -15.00
CA THR A 4 4.96 -9.94 -13.93
C THR A 4 5.67 -9.08 -12.90
N VAL A 5 6.36 -8.02 -13.35
CA VAL A 5 7.03 -7.06 -12.46
C VAL A 5 6.01 -6.28 -11.63
N ILE A 6 4.91 -5.85 -12.26
CA ILE A 6 3.85 -5.08 -11.59
C ILE A 6 3.11 -5.89 -10.54
N LEU A 7 3.09 -7.22 -10.64
CA LEU A 7 2.55 -8.07 -9.59
C LEU A 7 3.36 -7.96 -8.29
N GLY A 8 4.69 -7.84 -8.38
CA GLY A 8 5.56 -7.75 -7.19
C GLY A 8 5.67 -6.34 -6.60
N MET A 9 5.40 -5.30 -7.39
CA MET A 9 5.52 -3.91 -7.00
C MET A 9 4.68 -3.52 -5.76
N PRO A 10 3.35 -3.77 -5.70
CA PRO A 10 2.55 -3.42 -4.53
C PRO A 10 2.97 -4.18 -3.27
N LEU A 11 3.43 -5.44 -3.41
CA LEU A 11 3.96 -6.19 -2.27
C LEU A 11 5.25 -5.56 -1.74
N ALA A 12 6.17 -5.15 -2.62
CA ALA A 12 7.39 -4.46 -2.23
C ALA A 12 7.09 -3.11 -1.56
N GLN A 13 6.10 -2.35 -2.06
CA GLN A 13 5.64 -1.12 -1.42
C GLN A 13 5.07 -1.39 -0.03
N ALA A 14 4.19 -2.39 0.11
CA ALA A 14 3.59 -2.77 1.39
C ALA A 14 4.64 -3.10 2.45
N ILE A 15 5.69 -3.84 2.08
CA ILE A 15 6.82 -4.16 2.96
C ILE A 15 7.66 -2.92 3.24
N GLY A 16 7.95 -2.10 2.24
CA GLY A 16 8.76 -0.88 2.38
C GLY A 16 8.20 0.10 3.40
N ARG A 17 6.87 0.19 3.55
CA ARG A 17 6.22 1.05 4.58
C ARG A 17 6.61 0.68 6.01
N TRP A 18 6.99 -0.57 6.27
CA TRP A 18 7.46 -0.96 7.61
C TRP A 18 8.83 -0.36 7.94
N GLY A 19 9.63 -0.03 6.94
CA GLY A 19 10.84 0.78 7.13
C GLY A 19 10.52 2.13 7.74
N ASN A 20 9.47 2.81 7.24
CA ASN A 20 9.03 4.10 7.76
C ASN A 20 8.63 4.00 9.25
N PHE A 21 7.94 2.92 9.63
CA PHE A 21 7.58 2.66 11.02
C PHE A 21 8.80 2.49 11.93
N ILE A 22 9.77 1.67 11.50
CA ILE A 22 11.00 1.42 12.27
C ILE A 22 11.83 2.70 12.42
N ASN A 23 11.87 3.52 11.37
CA ASN A 23 12.58 4.80 11.37
C ASN A 23 11.82 5.92 12.10
N GLY A 24 10.56 5.69 12.50
CA GLY A 24 9.70 6.72 13.09
C GLY A 24 9.36 7.85 12.11
N GLU A 25 9.43 7.62 10.80
CA GLU A 25 9.21 8.64 9.77
C GLU A 25 7.88 8.42 9.03
N ALA A 26 7.44 9.44 8.29
CA ALA A 26 6.24 9.39 7.43
C ALA A 26 4.95 8.90 8.13
N HIS A 27 4.82 9.17 9.43
CA HIS A 27 3.58 8.96 10.18
C HIS A 27 2.55 10.05 9.85
N GLY A 28 1.28 9.79 10.17
CA GLY A 28 0.21 10.74 9.94
C GLY A 28 0.18 11.86 10.96
N GLY A 29 -0.86 12.69 10.89
CA GLY A 29 -1.11 13.74 11.88
C GLY A 29 -1.41 13.18 13.28
N ALA A 30 -1.38 14.08 14.26
CA ALA A 30 -1.75 13.77 15.64
C ALA A 30 -3.17 13.20 15.71
N THR A 31 -3.37 12.16 16.53
CA THR A 31 -4.65 11.45 16.63
C THR A 31 -4.96 11.03 18.06
N ASN A 32 -6.26 10.97 18.37
CA ASN A 32 -6.75 10.47 19.66
C ASN A 32 -7.32 9.05 19.56
N LEU A 33 -7.28 8.42 18.38
CA LEU A 33 -7.84 7.08 18.15
C LEU A 33 -7.10 6.01 18.96
N PRO A 34 -7.78 4.93 19.38
CA PRO A 34 -7.17 3.93 20.27
C PRO A 34 -6.03 3.14 19.62
N TRP A 35 -6.01 3.03 18.28
CA TRP A 35 -4.95 2.37 17.51
C TRP A 35 -3.84 3.33 17.01
N GLY A 36 -3.82 4.59 17.48
CA GLY A 36 -2.71 5.51 17.20
C GLY A 36 -1.40 5.00 17.81
N ILE A 37 -0.29 5.22 17.10
CA ILE A 37 1.05 4.87 17.56
C ILE A 37 1.74 6.08 18.19
N MET A 38 2.70 5.84 19.09
CA MET A 38 3.49 6.91 19.69
C MET A 38 4.77 7.11 18.87
N VAL A 39 5.00 8.33 18.38
CA VAL A 39 6.26 8.75 17.74
C VAL A 39 6.70 10.05 18.41
N ASP A 40 7.92 10.09 18.95
CA ASP A 40 8.50 11.26 19.64
C ASP A 40 7.58 11.88 20.71
N GLY A 41 6.84 11.04 21.45
CA GLY A 41 5.94 11.50 22.52
C GLY A 41 4.59 12.03 22.04
N VAL A 42 4.32 12.05 20.73
CA VAL A 42 3.02 12.42 20.15
C VAL A 42 2.30 11.18 19.64
N LYS A 43 1.00 11.08 19.94
CA LYS A 43 0.14 10.02 19.38
C LYS A 43 -0.27 10.39 17.97
N VAL A 44 0.08 9.57 16.99
CA VAL A 44 -0.11 9.85 15.56
C VAL A 44 -0.83 8.72 14.85
N HIS A 45 -1.45 9.03 13.71
CA HIS A 45 -2.06 8.02 12.85
C HIS A 45 -0.98 7.09 12.28
N PRO A 46 -1.13 5.75 12.36
CA PRO A 46 -0.21 4.79 11.76
C PRO A 46 -0.44 4.71 10.24
N THR A 47 -0.15 5.79 9.52
CA THR A 47 -0.29 5.87 8.05
C THR A 47 0.49 4.80 7.33
N PHE A 48 1.67 4.41 7.84
CA PHE A 48 2.43 3.29 7.30
C PHE A 48 1.59 2.00 7.22
N LEU A 49 0.74 1.75 8.23
CA LEU A 49 -0.09 0.55 8.32
C LEU A 49 -1.26 0.66 7.35
N TYR A 50 -1.87 1.84 7.23
CA TYR A 50 -2.94 2.08 6.26
C TYR A 50 -2.45 1.88 4.82
N GLU A 51 -1.30 2.48 4.48
CA GLU A 51 -0.66 2.33 3.16
C GLU A 51 -0.24 0.87 2.93
N SER A 52 0.34 0.20 3.93
CA SER A 52 0.76 -1.21 3.83
C SER A 52 -0.41 -2.16 3.59
N ILE A 53 -1.53 -1.97 4.30
CA ILE A 53 -2.75 -2.75 4.10
C ILE A 53 -3.34 -2.49 2.72
N TRP A 54 -3.36 -1.24 2.27
CA TRP A 54 -3.88 -0.89 0.94
C TRP A 54 -3.04 -1.50 -0.18
N ASP A 55 -1.71 -1.32 -0.13
CA ASP A 55 -0.77 -1.87 -1.10
C ASP A 55 -0.85 -3.42 -1.11
N PHE A 56 -0.94 -4.06 0.05
CA PHE A 56 -1.14 -5.51 0.14
C PHE A 56 -2.51 -5.94 -0.43
N GLY A 57 -3.57 -5.16 -0.20
CA GLY A 57 -4.88 -5.35 -0.82
C GLY A 57 -4.81 -5.32 -2.35
N ILE A 58 -4.10 -4.32 -2.92
CA ILE A 58 -3.85 -4.24 -4.37
C ILE A 58 -3.13 -5.50 -4.84
N PHE A 59 -2.08 -5.94 -4.12
CA PHE A 59 -1.35 -7.16 -4.47
C PHE A 59 -2.28 -8.38 -4.57
N ILE A 60 -3.14 -8.59 -3.57
CA ILE A 60 -4.11 -9.70 -3.56
C ILE A 60 -5.11 -9.57 -4.72
N VAL A 61 -5.63 -8.36 -4.97
CA VAL A 61 -6.55 -8.12 -6.11
C VAL A 61 -5.88 -8.47 -7.43
N LEU A 62 -4.64 -8.01 -7.67
CA LEU A 62 -3.91 -8.30 -8.89
C LEU A 62 -3.57 -9.80 -9.02
N LEU A 63 -3.23 -10.47 -7.92
CA LEU A 63 -2.99 -11.92 -7.90
C LEU A 63 -4.22 -12.72 -8.33
N LEU A 64 -5.40 -12.35 -7.81
CA LEU A 64 -6.65 -13.00 -8.14
C LEU A 64 -7.07 -12.70 -9.58
N PHE A 65 -6.96 -11.44 -10.01
CA PHE A 65 -7.32 -11.01 -11.35
C PHE A 65 -6.38 -11.52 -12.45
N ARG A 66 -5.12 -11.86 -12.11
CA ARG A 66 -4.14 -12.39 -13.07
C ARG A 66 -4.67 -13.61 -13.83
N LYS A 67 -5.43 -14.49 -13.17
CA LYS A 67 -5.96 -15.72 -13.78
C LYS A 67 -7.05 -15.44 -14.82
N ASN A 68 -7.72 -14.30 -14.74
CA ASN A 68 -8.87 -13.93 -15.56
C ASN A 68 -8.55 -12.79 -16.55
N LYS A 69 -7.26 -12.56 -16.80
CA LYS A 69 -6.77 -11.54 -17.74
C LYS A 69 -7.32 -11.81 -19.15
N LYS A 70 -7.92 -10.78 -19.76
CA LYS A 70 -8.51 -10.83 -21.12
C LYS A 70 -7.59 -10.27 -22.20
N TYR A 71 -6.69 -9.34 -21.86
CA TYR A 71 -5.80 -8.67 -22.80
C TYR A 71 -4.48 -8.25 -22.13
N GLU A 72 -3.42 -8.07 -22.91
CA GLU A 72 -2.10 -7.64 -22.43
C GLU A 72 -2.13 -6.21 -21.83
N GLY A 73 -1.47 -6.02 -20.68
CA GLY A 73 -1.46 -4.73 -19.98
C GLY A 73 -2.63 -4.50 -19.01
N GLN A 74 -3.65 -5.37 -18.98
CA GLN A 74 -4.78 -5.23 -18.04
C GLN A 74 -4.33 -5.13 -16.58
N VAL A 75 -3.35 -5.93 -16.17
CA VAL A 75 -2.80 -5.93 -14.80
C VAL A 75 -2.16 -4.59 -14.46
N ILE A 76 -1.48 -3.97 -15.43
CA ILE A 76 -0.84 -2.65 -15.30
C ILE A 76 -1.89 -1.57 -15.10
N VAL A 77 -2.92 -1.56 -15.95
CA VAL A 77 -4.01 -0.59 -15.87
C VAL A 77 -4.75 -0.73 -14.54
N THR A 78 -5.06 -1.96 -14.12
CA THR A 78 -5.70 -2.21 -12.82
C THR A 78 -4.83 -1.72 -11.66
N TYR A 79 -3.51 -1.97 -11.70
CA TYR A 79 -2.58 -1.46 -10.69
C TYR A 79 -2.59 0.07 -10.61
N ILE A 80 -2.40 0.76 -11.74
CA ILE A 80 -2.35 2.23 -11.78
C ILE A 80 -3.65 2.83 -11.25
N THR A 81 -4.80 2.29 -11.65
CA THR A 81 -6.10 2.77 -11.20
C THR A 81 -6.28 2.59 -9.69
N LEU A 82 -6.03 1.38 -9.15
CA LEU A 82 -6.20 1.10 -7.72
C LEU A 82 -5.22 1.88 -6.84
N TYR A 83 -3.96 1.98 -7.28
CA TYR A 83 -2.95 2.75 -6.57
C TYR A 83 -3.30 4.24 -6.55
N SER A 84 -3.75 4.79 -7.68
CA SER A 84 -4.17 6.19 -7.75
C SER A 84 -5.33 6.48 -6.81
N ILE A 85 -6.32 5.59 -6.72
CA ILE A 85 -7.45 5.73 -5.78
C ILE A 85 -6.95 5.81 -4.34
N GLY A 86 -6.08 4.88 -3.91
CA GLY A 86 -5.56 4.89 -2.55
C GLY A 86 -4.61 6.04 -2.24
N ARG A 87 -3.98 6.63 -3.26
CA ARG A 87 -3.07 7.77 -3.07
C ARG A 87 -3.81 9.08 -2.76
N PHE A 88 -5.05 9.21 -3.20
CA PHE A 88 -5.87 10.43 -3.06
C PHE A 88 -6.99 10.32 -2.01
N LEU A 89 -7.09 9.18 -1.32
CA LEU A 89 -7.96 8.97 -0.15
C LEU A 89 -7.17 9.23 1.14
#